data_AF-A0A7C9NFI6-F1
#
_entry.id   AF-A0A7C9NFI6-F1
#
_cell.length_a   1.000
_cell.length_b   1.000
_cell.length_c   1.000
_cell.angle_alpha   90.00
_cell.angle_beta   90.00
_cell.angle_gamma   90.00
#
_symmetry.space_group_name_H-M   'P 1'
#
loop_
_entity.id
_entity.type
_entity.pdbx_description
1 polymer ?
#
loop_
_entity_poly.entity_id
_entity_poly.type
_entity_poly.pdbx_seq_one_letter_code
_entity_poly.pdbx_strand_id
1 'polypeptide(L)'
;MSSPSSTAPGAAALAGWAYAAPTAVIVAVLFVAPLVLVVVMSLRRWPLLGPARPNFPADYTKIPDDPLFLDSVLFTLRYTVIITILLSAVALGLALLVQDRRPRVGFFRTAFFLPGAVGFYNPLQVRVAGEVTSGVSPRADGGLRASWRAVSCCPTNLARTFAALPAYVATGTDAGLQLHHPTSARVEHDGFVVEVDTEMPWRGAATLRVVQAPDRLRVLSLRLPIWAGGGTAEWCRVWAPGEEVSVDLRMTPRWVEPDPRIDALRGCVAVERGPLVYCAESPGDQPPLTRITVDTSRASEVVDEEIAVSATLTSAEDQPWPYGPRPRAEAEAISLRLRPYYQWGNHGPATMRVWLPKG
;
A
#
# COMPACT_ATOMS: atom_id res chain seq x y z
N MET A 1 -16.22 -36.73 -23.05
CA MET A 1 -17.10 -35.55 -22.82
C MET A 1 -17.93 -35.86 -21.60
N SER A 2 -17.49 -35.40 -20.43
CA SER A 2 -18.16 -35.61 -19.15
C SER A 2 -18.36 -34.23 -18.54
N SER A 3 -19.62 -33.78 -18.48
CA SER A 3 -20.03 -32.49 -17.95
C SER A 3 -19.77 -32.40 -16.44
N PRO A 4 -19.30 -31.26 -15.89
CA PRO A 4 -19.17 -31.12 -14.45
C PRO A 4 -20.56 -30.87 -13.83
N SER A 5 -20.80 -31.58 -12.73
CA SER A 5 -21.96 -31.48 -11.86
C SER A 5 -22.13 -30.07 -11.30
N SER A 6 -23.31 -29.49 -11.51
CA SER A 6 -23.74 -28.25 -10.87
C SER A 6 -23.72 -28.38 -9.35
N THR A 7 -22.88 -27.61 -8.67
CA THR A 7 -22.99 -27.41 -7.22
C THR A 7 -24.30 -26.70 -6.93
N ALA A 8 -25.08 -27.27 -6.01
CA ALA A 8 -26.41 -26.77 -5.69
C ALA A 8 -26.34 -25.30 -5.22
N PRO A 9 -27.20 -24.40 -5.74
CA PRO A 9 -27.15 -22.95 -5.47
C PRO A 9 -27.29 -22.57 -3.97
N GLY A 10 -27.66 -23.51 -3.09
CA GLY A 10 -27.77 -23.29 -1.66
C GLY A 10 -26.45 -23.25 -0.88
N ALA A 11 -25.40 -23.95 -1.34
CA ALA A 11 -24.16 -24.09 -0.55
C ALA A 11 -23.32 -22.80 -0.52
N ALA A 12 -23.25 -22.08 -1.65
CA ALA A 12 -22.56 -20.78 -1.72
C ALA A 12 -23.31 -19.70 -0.94
N ALA A 13 -24.65 -19.74 -0.92
CA ALA A 13 -25.47 -18.82 -0.13
C ALA A 13 -25.26 -19.04 1.38
N LEU A 14 -25.20 -20.31 1.81
CA LEU A 14 -24.94 -20.68 3.21
C LEU A 14 -23.56 -20.22 3.69
N ALA A 15 -22.53 -20.32 2.85
CA ALA A 15 -21.20 -19.81 3.16
C ALA A 15 -21.19 -18.27 3.29
N GLY A 16 -21.93 -17.57 2.43
CA GLY A 16 -22.10 -16.12 2.51
C GLY A 16 -22.81 -15.67 3.80
N TRP A 17 -23.88 -16.36 4.19
CA TRP A 17 -24.58 -16.10 5.45
C TRP A 17 -23.71 -16.41 6.67
N ALA A 18 -22.92 -17.50 6.63
CA ALA A 18 -21.99 -17.83 7.70
C ALA A 18 -20.89 -16.78 7.89
N TYR A 19 -20.39 -16.20 6.79
CA TYR A 19 -19.42 -15.10 6.84
C TYR A 19 -20.02 -13.80 7.41
N ALA A 20 -21.26 -13.48 7.04
CA ALA A 20 -21.94 -12.27 7.51
C ALA A 20 -22.53 -12.40 8.93
N ALA A 21 -22.71 -13.63 9.44
CA ALA A 21 -23.39 -13.90 10.70
C ALA A 21 -22.81 -13.17 11.93
N PRO A 22 -21.48 -13.13 12.17
CA PRO A 22 -20.94 -12.46 13.36
C PRO A 22 -21.26 -10.96 13.38
N THR A 23 -21.08 -10.27 12.24
CA THR A 23 -21.39 -8.86 12.11
C THR A 23 -22.90 -8.61 12.24
N ALA A 24 -23.73 -9.47 11.64
CA ALA A 24 -25.18 -9.38 11.76
C ALA A 24 -25.66 -9.53 13.21
N VAL A 25 -25.06 -10.45 13.98
CA VAL A 25 -25.35 -10.62 15.41
C VAL A 25 -24.97 -9.38 16.20
N ILE A 26 -23.79 -8.80 15.96
CA ILE A 26 -23.35 -7.57 16.64
C ILE A 26 -24.32 -6.42 16.35
N VAL A 27 -24.71 -6.23 15.08
CA VAL A 27 -25.68 -5.20 14.69
C VAL A 27 -27.05 -5.45 15.32
N ALA A 28 -27.51 -6.70 15.31
CA ALA A 28 -28.79 -7.07 15.92
C ALA A 28 -28.82 -6.79 17.42
N VAL A 29 -27.76 -7.17 18.15
CA VAL A 29 -27.71 -7.04 19.61
C VAL A 29 -27.43 -5.61 20.07
N LEU A 30 -26.54 -4.88 19.39
CA LEU A 30 -26.11 -3.55 19.86
C LEU A 30 -26.89 -2.39 19.24
N PHE A 31 -27.57 -2.59 18.11
CA PHE A 31 -28.34 -1.52 17.44
C PHE A 31 -29.81 -1.83 17.33
N VAL A 32 -30.17 -3.01 16.80
CA VAL A 32 -31.59 -3.35 16.56
C VAL A 32 -32.33 -3.61 17.86
N ALA A 33 -31.77 -4.42 18.77
CA ALA A 33 -32.43 -4.76 20.03
C ALA A 33 -32.66 -3.54 20.93
N PRO A 34 -31.70 -2.61 21.15
CA PRO A 34 -31.95 -1.38 21.88
C PRO A 34 -32.99 -0.48 21.21
N LEU A 35 -32.99 -0.39 19.88
CA LEU A 35 -34.00 0.39 19.15
C LEU A 35 -35.41 -0.18 19.35
N VAL A 36 -35.58 -1.50 19.23
CA VAL A 36 -36.84 -2.18 19.51
C VAL A 36 -37.25 -1.98 20.97
N LEU A 37 -36.30 -2.08 21.91
CA LEU A 37 -36.56 -1.85 23.32
C LEU A 37 -37.06 -0.42 23.58
N VAL A 38 -36.46 0.61 22.96
CA VAL A 38 -36.92 2.00 23.07
C VAL A 38 -38.35 2.15 22.56
N VAL A 39 -38.71 1.50 21.44
CA VAL A 39 -40.09 1.51 20.93
C VAL A 39 -41.04 0.82 21.92
N VAL A 40 -40.67 -0.35 22.46
CA VAL A 40 -41.47 -1.06 23.47
C VAL A 40 -41.62 -0.25 24.75
N MET A 41 -40.55 0.43 25.17
CA MET A 41 -40.57 1.34 26.32
C MET A 41 -41.48 2.53 26.06
N SER A 42 -41.50 3.08 24.85
CA SER A 42 -42.39 4.19 24.48
C SER A 42 -43.88 3.82 24.52
N LEU A 43 -44.23 2.53 24.31
CA LEU A 43 -45.61 2.03 24.36
C LEU A 43 -46.11 1.64 25.76
N ARG A 44 -45.21 1.61 26.76
CA ARG A 44 -45.51 1.13 28.13
C ARG A 44 -45.13 2.19 29.15
N ARG A 45 -45.90 2.29 30.23
CA ARG A 45 -45.51 3.10 31.39
C ARG A 45 -44.64 2.28 32.32
N TRP A 46 -43.41 2.73 32.52
CA TRP A 46 -42.41 2.12 33.40
C TRP A 46 -42.28 2.94 34.69
N PRO A 47 -42.94 2.54 35.79
CA PRO A 47 -42.73 3.19 37.09
C PRO A 47 -41.35 2.84 37.66
N LEU A 48 -40.77 3.74 38.47
CA LEU A 48 -39.51 3.52 39.19
C LEU A 48 -39.52 2.26 40.07
N LEU A 49 -40.70 1.84 40.55
CA LEU A 49 -40.93 0.60 41.30
C LEU A 49 -42.21 -0.07 40.78
N GLY A 50 -42.11 -1.34 40.37
CA GLY A 50 -43.23 -2.17 39.93
C GLY A 50 -43.21 -2.58 38.44
N PRO A 51 -44.14 -3.44 38.00
CA PRO A 51 -44.14 -3.98 36.64
C PRO A 51 -44.64 -2.96 35.59
N ALA A 52 -44.06 -2.99 34.38
CA ALA A 52 -44.44 -2.13 33.27
C ALA A 52 -45.87 -2.40 32.79
N ARG A 53 -46.70 -1.36 32.63
CA ARG A 53 -48.09 -1.46 32.20
C ARG A 53 -48.27 -0.92 30.77
N PRO A 54 -49.11 -1.53 29.91
CA PRO A 54 -49.45 -0.96 28.62
C PRO A 54 -50.10 0.41 28.80
N ASN A 55 -49.65 1.41 28.04
CA ASN A 55 -50.12 2.80 28.19
C ASN A 55 -50.43 3.50 26.87
N PHE A 56 -50.28 2.80 25.74
CA PHE A 56 -50.73 3.29 24.44
C PHE A 56 -52.27 3.35 24.38
N PRO A 57 -52.90 4.43 23.87
CA PRO A 57 -52.30 5.63 23.24
C PRO A 57 -52.13 6.84 24.18
N ALA A 58 -52.36 6.69 25.49
CA ALA A 58 -52.55 7.79 26.42
C ALA A 58 -51.34 8.73 26.61
N ASP A 59 -50.10 8.23 26.44
CA ASP A 59 -48.91 9.10 26.46
C ASP A 59 -48.73 9.87 25.14
N TYR A 60 -49.16 9.29 24.00
CA TYR A 60 -49.02 9.92 22.69
C TYR A 60 -50.01 11.08 22.49
N THR A 61 -51.20 10.98 23.07
CA THR A 61 -52.20 12.06 23.02
C THR A 61 -51.80 13.31 23.80
N LYS A 62 -50.82 13.20 24.71
CA LYS A 62 -50.35 14.29 25.57
C LYS A 62 -49.08 14.98 25.07
N ILE A 63 -48.48 14.45 24.01
CA ILE A 63 -47.27 14.99 23.38
C ILE A 63 -47.43 16.47 22.97
N PRO A 64 -48.57 16.91 22.38
CA PRO A 64 -48.73 18.32 21.98
C PRO A 64 -48.78 19.31 23.15
N ASP A 65 -49.14 18.83 24.34
CA ASP A 65 -49.28 19.64 25.54
C ASP A 65 -47.96 19.77 26.33
N ASP A 66 -46.91 19.03 25.94
CA ASP A 66 -45.61 19.06 26.59
C ASP A 66 -44.70 20.13 25.97
N PRO A 67 -44.36 21.22 26.70
CA PRO A 67 -43.53 22.29 26.19
C PRO A 67 -42.10 21.83 25.84
N LEU A 68 -41.61 20.74 26.42
CA LEU A 68 -40.25 20.24 26.18
C LEU A 68 -40.14 19.35 24.93
N PHE A 69 -41.27 18.88 24.39
CA PHE A 69 -41.26 17.96 23.27
C PHE A 69 -40.68 18.61 22.01
N LEU A 70 -41.19 19.77 21.61
CA LEU A 70 -40.73 20.44 20.39
C LEU A 70 -39.29 20.95 20.53
N ASP A 71 -38.91 21.42 21.72
CA ASP A 71 -37.56 21.90 22.01
C ASP A 71 -36.52 20.78 21.91
N SER A 72 -36.80 19.59 22.46
CA SER A 72 -35.89 18.44 22.40
C SER A 72 -35.73 17.88 20.98
N VAL A 73 -36.81 17.82 20.20
CA VAL A 73 -36.79 17.39 18.80
C VAL A 73 -35.98 18.38 17.96
N LEU A 74 -36.24 19.68 18.10
CA LEU A 74 -35.55 20.70 17.33
C LEU A 74 -34.07 20.80 17.70
N PHE A 75 -33.73 20.68 18.99
CA PHE A 75 -32.34 20.63 19.44
C PHE A 75 -31.58 19.43 18.83
N THR A 76 -32.19 18.24 18.86
CA THR A 76 -31.59 17.02 18.31
C THR A 76 -31.38 17.12 16.80
N LEU A 77 -32.37 17.64 16.07
CA LEU A 77 -32.25 17.88 14.62
C LEU A 77 -31.16 18.90 14.31
N ARG A 78 -31.15 20.04 15.00
CA ARG A 78 -30.14 21.09 14.81
C ARG A 78 -28.73 20.57 15.12
N TYR A 79 -28.56 19.86 16.22
CA TYR A 79 -27.28 19.27 16.61
C TYR A 79 -26.78 18.26 15.56
N THR A 80 -27.66 17.38 15.10
CA THR A 80 -27.34 16.36 14.08
C THR A 80 -26.90 17.02 12.78
N VAL A 81 -27.62 18.03 12.30
CA VAL A 81 -27.27 18.74 11.06
C VAL A 81 -25.93 19.45 11.20
N ILE A 82 -25.71 20.18 12.29
CA ILE A 82 -24.46 20.93 12.52
C ILE A 82 -23.26 19.99 12.60
N ILE A 83 -23.34 18.93 13.40
CA ILE A 83 -22.24 17.97 13.54
C ILE A 83 -21.97 17.23 12.24
N THR A 84 -23.00 16.81 11.52
CA THR A 84 -22.81 16.10 10.25
C THR A 84 -22.06 16.98 9.25
N ILE A 85 -22.50 18.23 9.07
CA ILE A 85 -21.84 19.17 8.17
C ILE A 85 -20.40 19.44 8.62
N LEU A 86 -20.17 19.67 9.92
CA LEU A 86 -18.84 19.93 10.46
C LEU A 86 -17.89 18.75 10.25
N LEU A 87 -18.32 17.53 10.57
CA LEU A 87 -17.51 16.32 10.40
C LEU A 87 -17.23 16.04 8.93
N SER A 88 -18.23 16.19 8.05
CA SER A 88 -18.03 16.04 6.60
C SER A 88 -17.07 17.09 6.05
N ALA A 89 -17.16 18.34 6.51
CA ALA A 89 -16.25 19.41 6.09
C ALA A 89 -14.82 19.15 6.57
N VAL A 90 -14.63 18.69 7.81
CA VAL A 90 -13.31 18.32 8.34
C VAL A 90 -12.73 17.13 7.58
N ALA A 91 -13.52 16.08 7.35
CA ALA A 91 -13.09 14.90 6.60
C ALA A 91 -12.71 15.25 5.16
N LEU A 92 -13.52 16.05 4.46
CA LEU A 92 -13.24 16.53 3.12
C LEU A 92 -12.01 17.44 3.09
N GLY A 93 -11.87 18.34 4.07
CA GLY A 93 -10.71 19.21 4.20
C GLY A 93 -9.40 18.44 4.39
N LEU A 94 -9.42 17.40 5.24
CA LEU A 94 -8.30 16.47 5.40
C LEU A 94 -8.00 15.69 4.11
N ALA A 95 -9.03 15.20 3.42
CA ALA A 95 -8.88 14.48 2.16
C ALA A 95 -8.25 15.34 1.06
N LEU A 96 -8.74 16.58 0.88
CA LEU A 96 -8.20 17.54 -0.07
C LEU A 96 -6.76 17.95 0.27
N LEU A 97 -6.45 18.13 1.56
CA LEU A 97 -5.09 18.44 2.02
C LEU A 97 -4.08 17.33 1.67
N VAL A 98 -4.52 16.07 1.65
CA VAL A 98 -3.68 14.92 1.26
C VAL A 98 -3.54 14.80 -0.28
N GLN A 99 -4.53 15.26 -1.03
CA GLN A 99 -4.53 15.18 -2.50
C GLN A 99 -3.72 16.31 -3.18
N ASP A 100 -3.57 17.47 -2.55
CA ASP A 100 -2.96 18.64 -3.19
C ASP A 100 -1.42 18.59 -3.19
N ARG A 101 -0.78 18.95 -4.31
CA ARG A 101 0.71 18.99 -4.44
C ARG A 101 1.30 20.25 -3.79
N ARG A 102 1.14 20.44 -2.48
CA ARG A 102 1.76 21.56 -1.73
C ARG A 102 3.03 21.13 -0.96
N PRO A 103 4.01 22.04 -0.77
CA PRO A 103 5.31 21.72 -0.17
C PRO A 103 5.25 21.20 1.28
N ARG A 104 4.14 21.39 2.00
CA ARG A 104 3.94 20.88 3.38
C ARG A 104 3.21 19.54 3.46
N VAL A 105 2.77 18.98 2.33
CA VAL A 105 2.06 17.68 2.28
C VAL A 105 2.99 16.52 2.58
N GLY A 106 4.29 16.65 2.31
CA GLY A 106 5.30 15.67 2.73
C GLY A 106 5.29 15.41 4.24
N PHE A 107 5.18 16.46 5.06
CA PHE A 107 5.08 16.33 6.53
C PHE A 107 3.77 15.65 6.95
N PHE A 108 2.63 16.07 6.39
CA PHE A 108 1.33 15.50 6.73
C PHE A 108 1.17 14.03 6.28
N ARG A 109 1.60 13.68 5.05
CA ARG A 109 1.63 12.29 4.59
C ARG A 109 2.56 11.46 5.46
N THR A 110 3.75 11.96 5.76
CA THR A 110 4.68 11.23 6.63
C THR A 110 4.06 11.04 8.02
N ALA A 111 3.51 12.07 8.65
CA ALA A 111 2.89 11.96 9.98
C ALA A 111 1.66 11.04 10.02
N PHE A 112 0.84 11.02 8.95
CA PHE A 112 -0.37 10.18 8.86
C PHE A 112 -0.05 8.73 8.50
N PHE A 113 0.99 8.48 7.69
CA PHE A 113 1.40 7.14 7.26
C PHE A 113 2.51 6.52 8.11
N LEU A 114 3.24 7.30 8.91
CA LEU A 114 4.26 6.79 9.85
C LEU A 114 3.69 5.78 10.85
N PRO A 115 2.45 5.93 11.36
CA PRO A 115 1.80 4.90 12.17
C PRO A 115 1.50 3.60 11.42
N GLY A 116 1.47 3.61 10.08
CA GLY A 116 1.39 2.41 9.22
C GLY A 116 2.77 1.90 8.77
N ALA A 117 3.83 2.69 8.94
CA ALA A 117 5.20 2.33 8.63
C ALA A 117 5.81 1.48 9.76
N VAL A 118 5.24 0.30 9.99
CA VAL A 118 5.56 -0.49 11.17
C VAL A 118 6.45 -1.69 10.87
N GLY A 119 7.50 -1.84 11.68
CA GLY A 119 8.07 -3.13 12.10
C GLY A 119 8.50 -4.09 10.99
N PHE A 120 9.23 -3.62 9.99
CA PHE A 120 9.69 -4.48 8.89
C PHE A 120 10.69 -5.54 9.34
N TYR A 121 10.37 -6.80 9.01
CA TYR A 121 11.36 -7.77 8.53
C TYR A 121 11.26 -7.71 7.00
N ASN A 122 12.38 -7.57 6.30
CA ASN A 122 12.40 -7.42 4.83
C ASN A 122 12.94 -8.72 4.19
N PRO A 123 12.18 -9.84 4.22
CA PRO A 123 12.61 -11.06 3.56
C PRO A 123 12.53 -10.87 2.04
N LEU A 124 13.38 -11.58 1.29
CA LEU A 124 13.21 -11.71 -0.16
C LEU A 124 12.39 -12.96 -0.53
N GLN A 125 12.01 -13.76 0.47
CA GLN A 125 11.13 -14.91 0.34
C GLN A 125 10.35 -15.18 1.63
N VAL A 126 9.04 -15.36 1.50
CA VAL A 126 8.10 -15.81 2.53
C VAL A 126 7.39 -17.05 2.00
N ARG A 127 7.63 -18.20 2.64
CA ARG A 127 7.10 -19.51 2.21
C ARG A 127 5.75 -19.86 2.83
N VAL A 128 5.44 -19.27 3.97
CA VAL A 128 4.21 -19.50 4.73
C VAL A 128 3.60 -18.13 4.98
N ALA A 129 2.32 -17.96 4.67
CA ALA A 129 1.61 -16.73 4.97
C ALA A 129 1.60 -16.49 6.48
N GLY A 130 1.97 -15.27 6.90
CA GLY A 130 2.01 -14.93 8.33
C GLY A 130 0.61 -14.78 8.93
N GLU A 131 0.49 -15.02 10.23
CA GLU A 131 -0.76 -14.81 10.96
C GLU A 131 -0.90 -13.35 11.43
N VAL A 132 -2.15 -12.85 11.49
CA VAL A 132 -2.43 -11.50 12.01
C VAL A 132 -2.42 -11.56 13.54
N THR A 133 -1.35 -11.08 14.16
CA THR A 133 -1.22 -11.00 15.62
C THR A 133 -1.67 -9.64 16.15
N SER A 134 -2.48 -9.62 17.22
CA SER A 134 -2.78 -8.40 17.98
C SER A 134 -1.74 -8.17 19.08
N GLY A 135 -1.35 -6.91 19.30
CA GLY A 135 -0.40 -6.53 20.36
C GLY A 135 1.07 -6.50 19.95
N VAL A 136 1.97 -6.64 20.94
CA VAL A 136 3.43 -6.56 20.72
C VAL A 136 3.93 -7.90 20.17
N SER A 137 4.43 -7.88 18.94
CA SER A 137 5.02 -9.07 18.31
C SER A 137 6.37 -9.40 18.97
N PRO A 138 6.56 -10.64 19.49
CA PRO A 138 7.88 -11.11 19.92
C PRO A 138 8.82 -11.23 18.71
N ARG A 139 10.13 -11.12 18.95
CA ARG A 139 11.12 -11.21 17.88
C ARG A 139 11.09 -12.61 17.25
N ALA A 140 10.58 -12.73 16.03
CA ALA A 140 11.08 -13.60 14.94
C ALA A 140 10.04 -13.97 13.88
N ASP A 141 8.76 -13.58 13.99
CA ASP A 141 7.79 -13.97 12.97
C ASP A 141 7.96 -13.13 11.70
N GLY A 142 8.50 -13.78 10.67
CA GLY A 142 8.54 -13.31 9.29
C GLY A 142 7.15 -13.45 8.66
N GLY A 143 6.76 -12.47 7.84
CA GLY A 143 5.44 -12.43 7.22
C GLY A 143 4.89 -11.01 7.28
N LEU A 144 3.84 -10.80 8.06
CA LEU A 144 3.11 -9.54 8.09
C LEU A 144 3.83 -8.42 8.84
N ARG A 145 3.50 -7.17 8.47
CA ARG A 145 3.90 -5.98 9.23
C ARG A 145 3.16 -5.99 10.56
N ALA A 146 3.90 -6.04 11.66
CA ALA A 146 3.35 -5.96 13.02
C ALA A 146 3.24 -4.50 13.48
N SER A 147 2.18 -4.14 14.21
CA SER A 147 1.91 -2.78 14.71
C SER A 147 2.87 -2.29 15.81
N TRP A 148 3.57 -3.20 16.49
CA TRP A 148 4.73 -2.88 17.31
C TRP A 148 5.52 -4.16 17.57
N ARG A 149 6.85 -4.07 17.68
CA ARG A 149 7.71 -5.21 18.04
C ARG A 149 8.32 -4.99 19.41
N ALA A 150 8.66 -6.07 20.10
CA ALA A 150 9.32 -5.97 21.41
C ALA A 150 10.65 -5.19 21.36
N VAL A 151 11.34 -5.20 20.20
CA VAL A 151 12.44 -4.25 19.93
C VAL A 151 12.16 -3.42 18.70
N SER A 152 12.01 -2.13 18.93
CA SER A 152 11.49 -1.14 17.98
C SER A 152 12.59 -0.23 17.44
N CYS A 153 13.66 -0.80 16.87
CA CYS A 153 14.65 0.00 16.14
C CYS A 153 14.13 0.49 14.78
N CYS A 154 13.22 -0.24 14.13
CA CYS A 154 12.78 0.07 12.76
C CYS A 154 12.01 1.40 12.65
N PRO A 155 10.98 1.68 13.47
CA PRO A 155 10.16 2.88 13.28
C PRO A 155 10.97 4.18 13.43
N THR A 156 11.82 4.27 14.45
CA THR A 156 12.66 5.46 14.68
C THR A 156 13.76 5.60 13.63
N ASN A 157 14.37 4.49 13.19
CA ASN A 157 15.36 4.51 12.13
C ASN A 157 14.76 4.90 10.77
N LEU A 158 13.54 4.45 10.45
CA LEU A 158 12.86 4.88 9.23
C LEU A 158 12.49 6.36 9.31
N ALA A 159 11.92 6.81 10.44
CA ALA A 159 11.53 8.20 10.64
C ALA A 159 12.73 9.16 10.46
N ARG A 160 13.88 8.87 11.08
CA ARG A 160 15.08 9.70 10.92
C ARG A 160 15.63 9.68 9.49
N THR A 161 15.57 8.54 8.81
CA THR A 161 16.03 8.43 7.41
C THR A 161 15.16 9.28 6.49
N PHE A 162 13.83 9.24 6.64
CA PHE A 162 12.94 10.11 5.87
C PHE A 162 13.12 11.59 6.20
N ALA A 163 13.32 11.92 7.47
CA ALA A 163 13.62 13.30 7.87
C ALA A 163 14.94 13.81 7.28
N ALA A 164 15.93 12.93 7.12
CA ALA A 164 17.23 13.25 6.53
C ALA A 164 17.27 13.13 5.00
N LEU A 165 16.24 12.57 4.37
CA LEU A 165 16.19 12.31 2.92
C LEU A 165 16.57 13.54 2.06
N PRO A 166 16.15 14.78 2.37
CA PRO A 166 16.54 15.96 1.59
C PRO A 166 18.07 16.16 1.50
N ALA A 167 18.82 15.75 2.53
CA ALA A 167 20.28 15.87 2.55
C ALA A 167 21.00 14.89 1.60
N TYR A 168 20.28 13.90 1.05
CA TYR A 168 20.83 12.92 0.11
C TYR A 168 20.46 13.22 -1.35
N VAL A 169 19.69 14.28 -1.62
CA VAL A 169 19.22 14.60 -2.98
C VAL A 169 20.33 15.18 -3.85
N ALA A 170 21.16 16.06 -3.29
CA ALA A 170 22.16 16.80 -4.03
C ALA A 170 23.38 17.15 -3.18
N THR A 171 24.49 17.44 -3.84
CA THR A 171 25.69 18.03 -3.23
C THR A 171 26.03 19.33 -3.93
N GLY A 172 26.25 20.38 -3.14
CA GLY A 172 26.79 21.65 -3.61
C GLY A 172 28.30 21.71 -3.46
N THR A 173 28.98 22.27 -4.45
CA THR A 173 30.41 22.60 -4.40
C THR A 173 30.60 24.05 -4.87
N ASP A 174 31.81 24.58 -4.77
CA ASP A 174 32.13 25.91 -5.32
C ASP A 174 31.92 25.97 -6.84
N ALA A 175 32.07 24.84 -7.53
CA ALA A 175 31.85 24.74 -8.97
C ALA A 175 30.36 24.73 -9.35
N GLY A 176 29.46 24.24 -8.49
CA GLY A 176 28.13 23.88 -8.97
C GLY A 176 27.28 23.01 -8.06
N LEU A 177 26.29 22.37 -8.68
CA LEU A 177 25.33 21.45 -8.07
C LEU A 177 25.42 20.08 -8.76
N GLN A 178 25.53 19.03 -7.95
CA GLN A 178 25.38 17.64 -8.40
C GLN A 178 24.10 17.05 -7.80
N LEU A 179 23.19 16.60 -8.67
CA LEU A 179 21.98 15.88 -8.31
C LEU A 179 22.27 14.38 -8.28
N HIS A 180 21.97 13.71 -7.16
CA HIS A 180 22.24 12.27 -6.99
C HIS A 180 21.08 11.38 -7.39
N HIS A 181 19.87 11.93 -7.32
CA HIS A 181 18.63 11.23 -7.64
C HIS A 181 17.69 12.18 -8.40
N PRO A 182 17.12 11.76 -9.54
CA PRO A 182 16.02 12.49 -10.16
C PRO A 182 14.79 12.30 -9.29
N THR A 183 14.56 13.24 -8.38
CA THR A 183 13.42 13.28 -7.48
C THR A 183 12.86 14.70 -7.49
N SER A 184 11.55 14.83 -7.37
CA SER A 184 10.91 16.16 -7.39
C SER A 184 11.41 16.99 -6.22
N ALA A 185 12.16 18.04 -6.51
CA ALA A 185 12.84 18.84 -5.49
C ALA A 185 13.18 20.23 -6.01
N ARG A 186 13.28 21.20 -5.08
CA ARG A 186 13.90 22.50 -5.33
C ARG A 186 15.20 22.55 -4.54
N VAL A 187 16.32 22.59 -5.24
CA VAL A 187 17.67 22.57 -4.69
C VAL A 187 18.29 23.94 -4.83
N GLU A 188 18.83 24.47 -3.75
CA GLU A 188 19.46 25.78 -3.69
C GLU A 188 20.86 25.64 -3.10
N HIS A 189 21.86 26.21 -3.79
CA HIS A 189 23.23 26.28 -3.32
C HIS A 189 23.95 27.48 -3.90
N ASP A 190 24.40 28.39 -3.03
CA ASP A 190 25.20 29.55 -3.40
C ASP A 190 24.57 30.36 -4.57
N GLY A 191 23.31 30.76 -4.37
CA GLY A 191 22.54 31.54 -5.34
C GLY A 191 22.12 30.80 -6.62
N PHE A 192 22.50 29.53 -6.80
CA PHE A 192 22.06 28.67 -7.90
C PHE A 192 20.90 27.79 -7.45
N VAL A 193 19.74 28.00 -8.05
CA VAL A 193 18.48 27.35 -7.70
C VAL A 193 18.00 26.52 -8.88
N VAL A 194 17.87 25.22 -8.68
CA VAL A 194 17.40 24.26 -9.67
C VAL A 194 16.16 23.56 -9.15
N GLU A 195 15.11 23.53 -9.95
CA GLU A 195 13.90 22.78 -9.69
C GLU A 195 13.88 21.53 -10.57
N VAL A 196 13.58 20.39 -9.97
CA VAL A 196 13.50 19.09 -10.63
C VAL A 196 12.05 18.68 -10.66
N ASP A 197 11.51 18.47 -11.86
CA ASP A 197 10.19 17.88 -12.07
C ASP A 197 10.33 16.50 -12.70
N THR A 198 9.63 15.50 -12.16
CA THR A 198 9.73 14.11 -12.61
C THR A 198 8.58 13.26 -12.06
N GLU A 199 8.26 12.17 -12.75
CA GLU A 199 7.36 11.11 -12.30
C GLU A 199 8.11 9.84 -11.87
N MET A 200 9.42 9.94 -11.59
CA MET A 200 10.19 8.85 -10.99
C MET A 200 9.52 8.39 -9.67
N PRO A 201 9.44 7.07 -9.40
CA PRO A 201 10.09 5.95 -10.10
C PRO A 201 9.24 5.31 -11.21
N TRP A 202 8.19 5.95 -11.70
CA TRP A 202 7.24 5.35 -12.66
C TRP A 202 7.57 5.67 -14.11
N ARG A 203 8.11 6.87 -14.37
CA ARG A 203 8.62 7.30 -15.68
C ARG A 203 10.06 7.79 -15.56
N GLY A 204 10.80 7.65 -16.65
CA GLY A 204 12.22 8.02 -16.73
C GLY A 204 12.47 9.49 -17.02
N ALA A 205 11.44 10.22 -17.47
CA ALA A 205 11.53 11.63 -17.80
C ALA A 205 11.73 12.48 -16.54
N ALA A 206 12.71 13.38 -16.61
CA ALA A 206 12.96 14.40 -15.62
C ALA A 206 13.37 15.71 -16.30
N THR A 207 12.85 16.82 -15.81
CA THR A 207 13.19 18.17 -16.26
C THR A 207 13.88 18.92 -15.14
N LEU A 208 15.08 19.41 -15.40
CA LEU A 208 15.87 20.25 -14.51
C LEU A 208 15.73 21.70 -14.98
N ARG A 209 14.98 22.51 -14.24
CA ARG A 209 14.75 23.93 -14.55
C ARG A 209 15.61 24.80 -13.67
N VAL A 210 16.41 25.68 -14.27
CA VAL A 210 17.13 26.72 -13.54
C VAL A 210 16.17 27.83 -13.19
N VAL A 211 15.91 28.03 -11.90
CA VAL A 211 15.04 29.11 -11.40
C VAL A 211 15.84 30.39 -11.18
N GLN A 212 17.09 30.24 -10.71
CA GLN A 212 18.00 31.34 -10.45
C GLN A 212 19.43 30.86 -10.67
N ALA A 213 20.29 31.68 -11.25
CA ALA A 213 21.71 31.39 -11.37
C ALA A 213 22.54 32.67 -11.18
N PRO A 214 23.72 32.57 -10.55
CA PRO A 214 24.69 33.65 -10.56
C PRO A 214 25.22 33.93 -11.97
N ASP A 215 25.62 35.17 -12.24
CA ASP A 215 26.23 35.60 -13.51
C ASP A 215 27.70 35.15 -13.61
N ARG A 216 27.92 33.84 -13.54
CA ARG A 216 29.21 33.17 -13.70
C ARG A 216 29.01 31.71 -14.11
N LEU A 217 30.09 31.07 -14.57
CA LEU A 217 30.08 29.64 -14.90
C LEU A 217 29.64 28.81 -13.68
N ARG A 218 28.68 27.91 -13.89
CA ARG A 218 28.26 26.90 -12.91
C ARG A 218 28.10 25.55 -13.59
N VAL A 219 28.52 24.52 -12.87
CA VAL A 219 28.30 23.13 -13.25
C VAL A 219 26.96 22.66 -12.68
N LEU A 220 26.10 22.11 -13.53
CA LEU A 220 24.97 21.29 -13.12
C LEU A 220 25.27 19.86 -13.56
N SER A 221 25.25 18.91 -12.65
CA SER A 221 25.44 17.50 -12.99
C SER A 221 24.35 16.62 -12.42
N LEU A 222 24.06 15.51 -13.10
CA LEU A 222 23.12 14.49 -12.69
C LEU A 222 23.81 13.13 -12.71
N ARG A 223 23.80 12.44 -11.56
CA ARG A 223 24.24 11.05 -11.48
C ARG A 223 23.28 10.16 -12.27
N LEU A 224 23.80 9.47 -13.28
CA LEU A 224 23.02 8.51 -14.05
C LEU A 224 23.03 7.16 -13.31
N PRO A 225 21.87 6.58 -12.96
CA PRO A 225 21.84 5.28 -12.30
C PRO A 225 22.44 4.19 -13.19
N ILE A 226 23.10 3.19 -12.58
CA ILE A 226 23.74 2.08 -13.32
C ILE A 226 22.74 1.35 -14.21
N TRP A 227 21.50 1.19 -13.75
CA TRP A 227 20.43 0.57 -14.52
C TRP A 227 19.98 1.38 -15.75
N ALA A 228 20.37 2.66 -15.84
CA ALA A 228 20.13 3.55 -16.97
C ALA A 228 21.40 3.80 -17.82
N GLY A 229 22.48 3.02 -17.61
CA GLY A 229 23.76 3.18 -18.32
C GLY A 229 24.91 3.69 -17.45
N GLY A 230 24.62 4.19 -16.24
CA GLY A 230 25.65 4.65 -15.29
C GLY A 230 26.36 5.94 -15.71
N GLY A 231 27.23 6.44 -14.83
CA GLY A 231 28.04 7.63 -15.09
C GLY A 231 27.42 8.92 -14.55
N THR A 232 27.78 10.05 -15.16
CA THR A 232 27.32 11.39 -14.76
C THR A 232 27.12 12.21 -16.02
N ALA A 233 25.94 12.81 -16.15
CA ALA A 233 25.68 13.84 -17.15
C ALA A 233 26.05 15.20 -16.55
N GLU A 234 26.80 16.01 -17.29
CA GLU A 234 27.32 17.28 -16.79
C GLU A 234 27.14 18.40 -17.82
N TRP A 235 26.68 19.56 -17.34
CA TRP A 235 26.50 20.77 -18.12
C TRP A 235 27.22 21.93 -17.42
N CYS A 236 28.23 22.50 -18.06
CA CYS A 236 29.00 23.62 -17.55
C CYS A 236 28.82 24.84 -18.46
N ARG A 237 28.14 25.88 -17.95
CA ARG A 237 27.87 27.13 -18.68
C ARG A 237 27.47 28.25 -17.71
N VAL A 238 27.36 29.47 -18.24
CA VAL A 238 26.65 30.56 -17.56
C VAL A 238 25.17 30.33 -17.83
N TRP A 239 24.37 30.25 -16.77
CA TRP A 239 22.96 29.89 -16.87
C TRP A 239 22.06 31.12 -16.80
N ALA A 240 20.98 31.10 -17.57
CA ALA A 240 19.90 32.07 -17.45
C ALA A 240 18.70 31.47 -16.69
N PRO A 241 17.98 32.26 -15.86
CA PRO A 241 16.70 31.84 -15.31
C PRO A 241 15.73 31.38 -16.40
N GLY A 242 15.09 30.23 -16.19
CA GLY A 242 14.17 29.60 -17.12
C GLY A 242 14.80 28.58 -18.08
N GLU A 243 16.14 28.44 -18.10
CA GLU A 243 16.76 27.36 -18.87
C GLU A 243 16.41 25.98 -18.31
N GLU A 244 16.21 25.03 -19.22
CA GLU A 244 15.83 23.66 -18.88
C GLU A 244 16.80 22.64 -19.47
N VAL A 245 16.96 21.54 -18.74
CA VAL A 245 17.63 20.33 -19.21
C VAL A 245 16.67 19.16 -19.01
N SER A 246 16.34 18.49 -20.10
CA SER A 246 15.50 17.29 -20.07
C SER A 246 16.35 16.04 -20.15
N VAL A 247 16.03 15.06 -19.31
CA VAL A 247 16.68 13.74 -19.28
C VAL A 247 15.60 12.67 -19.35
N ASP A 248 15.83 11.63 -20.15
CA ASP A 248 14.97 10.45 -20.21
C ASP A 248 15.78 9.20 -19.83
N LEU A 249 15.50 8.65 -18.66
CA LEU A 249 16.14 7.44 -18.16
C LEU A 249 15.41 6.19 -18.65
N ARG A 250 16.14 5.18 -19.10
CA ARG A 250 15.54 3.93 -19.58
C ARG A 250 14.80 3.20 -18.46
N MET A 251 13.47 3.08 -18.60
CA MET A 251 12.57 2.40 -17.63
C MET A 251 11.99 1.06 -18.14
N THR A 252 12.75 0.35 -18.98
CA THR A 252 12.35 -0.99 -19.44
C THR A 252 12.52 -2.00 -18.30
N PRO A 253 11.55 -2.90 -18.04
CA PRO A 253 11.75 -4.07 -17.20
C PRO A 253 12.98 -4.87 -17.65
N ARG A 254 13.75 -5.37 -16.68
CA ARG A 254 14.94 -6.19 -16.92
C ARG A 254 14.95 -7.39 -15.99
N TRP A 255 15.36 -8.53 -16.53
CA TRP A 255 15.74 -9.69 -15.74
C TRP A 255 17.12 -9.47 -15.13
N VAL A 256 17.26 -9.77 -13.85
CA VAL A 256 18.53 -9.72 -13.12
C VAL A 256 18.86 -11.13 -12.66
N GLU A 257 20.06 -11.58 -13.01
CA GLU A 257 20.59 -12.88 -12.58
C GLU A 257 21.55 -12.66 -11.40
N PRO A 258 21.54 -13.57 -10.40
CA PRO A 258 22.47 -13.50 -9.30
C PRO A 258 23.88 -13.89 -9.75
N ASP A 259 24.90 -13.39 -9.04
CA ASP A 259 26.26 -13.89 -9.22
C ASP A 259 26.29 -15.43 -8.96
N PRO A 260 26.96 -16.25 -9.80
CA PRO A 260 26.99 -17.70 -9.67
C PRO A 260 27.49 -18.23 -8.31
N ARG A 261 28.23 -17.41 -7.56
CA ARG A 261 28.71 -17.74 -6.20
C ARG A 261 27.60 -17.71 -5.15
N ILE A 262 26.44 -17.11 -5.45
CA ILE A 262 25.29 -17.04 -4.55
C ILE A 262 24.48 -18.34 -4.70
N ASP A 263 24.92 -19.39 -4.00
CA ASP A 263 24.32 -20.73 -4.06
C ASP A 263 22.80 -20.74 -3.88
N ALA A 264 22.30 -20.01 -2.88
CA ALA A 264 20.88 -19.97 -2.51
C ALA A 264 19.96 -19.44 -3.62
N LEU A 265 20.49 -18.78 -4.65
CA LEU A 265 19.74 -18.19 -5.75
C LEU A 265 20.01 -18.84 -7.10
N ARG A 266 20.76 -19.96 -7.14
CA ARG A 266 21.02 -20.67 -8.40
C ARG A 266 19.72 -21.04 -9.10
N GLY A 267 19.69 -20.83 -10.41
CA GLY A 267 18.50 -21.07 -11.24
C GLY A 267 17.33 -20.14 -10.95
N CYS A 268 17.53 -19.02 -10.25
CA CYS A 268 16.52 -18.00 -10.02
C CYS A 268 16.90 -16.68 -10.70
N VAL A 269 15.88 -15.86 -10.96
CA VAL A 269 15.99 -14.52 -11.55
C VAL A 269 15.09 -13.54 -10.80
N ALA A 270 15.43 -12.26 -10.83
CA ALA A 270 14.57 -11.18 -10.33
C ALA A 270 14.17 -10.25 -11.48
N VAL A 271 13.10 -9.48 -11.30
CA VAL A 271 12.71 -8.42 -12.24
C VAL A 271 12.89 -7.06 -11.59
N GLU A 272 13.51 -6.15 -12.31
CA GLU A 272 13.65 -4.75 -11.91
C GLU A 272 13.14 -3.83 -13.01
N ARG A 273 12.60 -2.66 -12.63
CA ARG A 273 12.25 -1.57 -13.55
C ARG A 273 12.65 -0.26 -12.93
N GLY A 274 13.55 0.47 -13.60
CA GLY A 274 14.19 1.63 -12.99
C GLY A 274 14.86 1.26 -11.65
N PRO A 275 14.60 1.99 -10.56
CA PRO A 275 15.12 1.69 -9.24
C PRO A 275 14.28 0.65 -8.46
N LEU A 276 13.16 0.19 -9.00
CA LEU A 276 12.23 -0.69 -8.30
C LEU A 276 12.57 -2.17 -8.56
N VAL A 277 12.67 -2.93 -7.47
CA VAL A 277 12.68 -4.40 -7.48
C VAL A 277 11.25 -4.89 -7.35
N TYR A 278 10.89 -5.92 -8.11
CA TYR A 278 9.55 -6.50 -8.12
C TYR A 278 9.50 -7.87 -7.44
N CYS A 279 8.33 -8.25 -6.93
CA CYS A 279 8.09 -9.55 -6.31
C CYS A 279 6.74 -10.14 -6.74
N ALA A 280 6.64 -11.46 -6.71
CA ALA A 280 5.37 -12.18 -6.78
C ALA A 280 4.78 -12.32 -5.38
N GLU A 281 3.46 -12.18 -5.26
CA GLU A 281 2.68 -12.39 -4.05
C GLU A 281 1.58 -13.41 -4.36
N SER A 282 1.40 -14.41 -3.50
CA SER A 282 0.35 -15.42 -3.62
C SER A 282 -0.38 -15.55 -2.28
N PRO A 283 -1.62 -15.04 -2.18
CA PRO A 283 -2.50 -15.24 -1.03
C PRO A 283 -2.84 -16.72 -0.81
N GLY A 284 -3.37 -17.06 0.36
CA GLY A 284 -3.54 -18.46 0.79
C GLY A 284 -4.48 -19.33 -0.06
N ASP A 285 -5.35 -18.73 -0.87
CA ASP A 285 -6.24 -19.40 -1.82
C ASP A 285 -5.60 -19.66 -3.20
N GLN A 286 -4.43 -19.07 -3.46
CA GLN A 286 -3.70 -19.21 -4.71
C GLN A 286 -2.61 -20.28 -4.64
N PRO A 287 -2.19 -20.85 -5.78
CA PRO A 287 -1.10 -21.81 -5.81
C PRO A 287 0.19 -21.24 -5.20
N PRO A 288 0.96 -22.06 -4.46
CA PRO A 288 2.19 -21.59 -3.84
C PRO A 288 3.22 -21.22 -4.90
N LEU A 289 3.94 -20.11 -4.68
CA LEU A 289 4.97 -19.60 -5.60
C LEU A 289 6.13 -20.59 -5.84
N THR A 290 6.25 -21.64 -5.02
CA THR A 290 7.23 -22.73 -5.23
C THR A 290 6.91 -23.62 -6.43
N ARG A 291 5.69 -23.57 -6.94
CA ARG A 291 5.25 -24.33 -8.13
C ARG A 291 5.34 -23.54 -9.43
N ILE A 292 5.82 -22.30 -9.36
CA ILE A 292 5.87 -21.38 -10.49
C ILE A 292 7.31 -21.20 -10.96
N THR A 293 7.52 -21.33 -12.26
CA THR A 293 8.77 -20.99 -12.95
C THR A 293 8.49 -19.90 -13.99
N VAL A 294 9.39 -18.92 -14.12
CA VAL A 294 9.24 -17.82 -15.10
C VAL A 294 9.98 -18.12 -16.40
N ASP A 295 9.37 -17.73 -17.53
CA ASP A 295 9.99 -17.78 -18.85
C ASP A 295 10.65 -16.45 -19.17
N THR A 296 11.99 -16.41 -19.10
CA THR A 296 12.77 -15.19 -19.35
C THR A 296 12.98 -14.90 -20.84
N SER A 297 12.59 -15.82 -21.74
CA SER A 297 12.70 -15.62 -23.18
C SER A 297 11.60 -14.69 -23.72
N ARG A 298 10.49 -14.56 -22.98
CA ARG A 298 9.38 -13.67 -23.30
C ARG A 298 9.56 -12.30 -22.64
N ALA A 299 9.11 -11.27 -23.35
CA ALA A 299 9.16 -9.91 -22.85
C ALA A 299 8.25 -9.74 -21.62
N SER A 300 8.70 -8.93 -20.67
CA SER A 300 7.88 -8.50 -19.53
C SER A 300 7.09 -7.25 -19.90
N GLU A 301 5.82 -7.21 -19.55
CA GLU A 301 4.92 -6.10 -19.90
C GLU A 301 4.60 -5.27 -18.67
N VAL A 302 4.61 -3.95 -18.80
CA VAL A 302 4.21 -3.03 -17.73
C VAL A 302 2.71 -2.80 -17.82
N VAL A 303 1.99 -3.02 -16.73
CA VAL A 303 0.54 -2.83 -16.65
C VAL A 303 0.19 -2.24 -15.29
N ASP A 304 -0.26 -0.98 -15.28
CA ASP A 304 -0.66 -0.26 -14.05
C ASP A 304 0.38 -0.39 -12.91
N GLU A 305 1.60 0.08 -13.18
CA GLU A 305 2.77 0.06 -12.26
C GLU A 305 3.35 -1.32 -11.92
N GLU A 306 2.60 -2.39 -12.18
CA GLU A 306 3.02 -3.78 -12.05
C GLU A 306 3.72 -4.28 -13.33
N ILE A 307 4.30 -5.48 -13.24
CA ILE A 307 4.92 -6.18 -14.36
C ILE A 307 4.25 -7.54 -14.54
N ALA A 308 3.68 -7.79 -15.71
CA ALA A 308 3.23 -9.10 -16.13
C ALA A 308 4.39 -9.88 -16.76
N VAL A 309 4.62 -11.11 -16.31
CA VAL A 309 5.60 -12.03 -16.88
C VAL A 309 4.93 -13.35 -17.27
N SER A 310 5.42 -13.96 -18.34
CA SER A 310 5.03 -15.32 -18.68
C SER A 310 5.64 -16.30 -17.70
N ALA A 311 4.81 -17.21 -17.19
CA ALA A 311 5.24 -18.22 -16.24
C ALA A 311 4.52 -19.55 -16.48
N THR A 312 5.01 -20.60 -15.82
CA THR A 312 4.43 -21.94 -15.86
C THR A 312 4.11 -22.37 -14.44
N LEU A 313 2.86 -22.77 -14.22
CA LEU A 313 2.41 -23.40 -13.00
C LEU A 313 2.51 -24.91 -13.15
N THR A 314 3.27 -25.55 -12.28
CA THR A 314 3.43 -27.00 -12.26
C THR A 314 2.48 -27.61 -11.23
N SER A 315 1.67 -28.59 -11.65
CA SER A 315 0.87 -29.40 -10.74
C SER A 315 1.76 -30.16 -9.75
N ALA A 316 1.28 -30.37 -8.53
CA ALA A 316 1.94 -31.27 -7.59
C ALA A 316 1.12 -32.55 -7.49
N GLU A 317 1.75 -33.67 -7.79
CA GLU A 317 1.29 -34.97 -7.32
C GLU A 317 1.90 -35.22 -5.94
N ASP A 318 1.06 -35.50 -4.94
CA ASP A 318 1.54 -35.91 -3.63
C ASP A 318 2.19 -37.30 -3.77
N GLN A 319 3.52 -37.34 -3.69
CA GLN A 319 4.24 -38.60 -3.63
C GLN A 319 4.36 -39.08 -2.18
N PRO A 320 4.18 -40.38 -1.92
CA PRO A 320 4.32 -40.95 -0.58
C PRO A 320 5.76 -40.89 -0.05
N TRP A 321 6.75 -40.77 -0.93
CA TRP A 321 8.16 -40.64 -0.57
C TRP A 321 8.78 -39.44 -1.30
N PRO A 322 9.51 -38.54 -0.60
CA PRO A 322 10.00 -37.29 -1.19
C PRO A 322 11.23 -37.45 -2.10
N TYR A 323 11.76 -38.66 -2.25
CA TYR A 323 12.94 -38.96 -3.06
C TYR A 323 12.60 -39.98 -4.15
N GLY A 324 12.84 -39.63 -5.40
CA GLY A 324 12.56 -40.51 -6.52
C GLY A 324 12.79 -39.84 -7.86
N PRO A 325 12.59 -40.55 -8.98
CA PRO A 325 12.54 -39.92 -10.29
C PRO A 325 11.46 -38.83 -10.29
N ARG A 326 11.75 -37.71 -10.96
CA ARG A 326 10.84 -36.57 -11.01
C ARG A 326 9.52 -37.01 -11.66
N PRO A 327 8.36 -36.90 -10.99
CA PRO A 327 7.09 -37.26 -11.60
C PRO A 327 6.83 -36.41 -12.82
N ARG A 328 6.08 -36.97 -13.76
CA ARG A 328 5.54 -36.19 -14.87
C ARG A 328 4.46 -35.29 -14.32
N ALA A 329 4.79 -34.02 -14.11
CA ALA A 329 3.81 -33.03 -13.70
C ALA A 329 3.18 -32.37 -14.95
N GLU A 330 1.86 -32.15 -14.89
CA GLU A 330 1.20 -31.26 -15.84
C GLU A 330 1.62 -29.83 -15.57
N ALA A 331 1.82 -29.08 -16.66
CA ALA A 331 2.31 -27.71 -16.65
C ALA A 331 1.29 -26.81 -17.38
N GLU A 332 0.85 -25.76 -16.72
CA GLU A 332 -0.09 -24.77 -17.25
C GLU A 332 0.65 -23.44 -17.48
N ALA A 333 0.47 -22.84 -18.66
CA ALA A 333 0.98 -21.51 -18.93
C ALA A 333 0.09 -20.45 -18.26
N ILE A 334 0.70 -19.58 -17.47
CA ILE A 334 0.02 -18.51 -16.73
C ILE A 334 0.71 -17.16 -16.97
N SER A 335 -0.03 -16.07 -16.74
CA SER A 335 0.52 -14.73 -16.63
C SER A 335 0.66 -14.37 -15.16
N LEU A 336 1.91 -14.20 -14.68
CA LEU A 336 2.20 -13.87 -13.30
C LEU A 336 2.36 -12.35 -13.16
N ARG A 337 1.61 -11.77 -12.23
CA ARG A 337 1.68 -10.35 -11.88
C ARG A 337 2.72 -10.11 -10.79
N LEU A 338 3.68 -9.25 -11.07
CA LEU A 338 4.71 -8.83 -10.14
C LEU A 338 4.45 -7.39 -9.70
N ARG A 339 4.60 -7.14 -8.40
CA ARG A 339 4.38 -5.82 -7.78
C ARG A 339 5.68 -5.24 -7.26
N PRO A 340 5.80 -3.90 -7.11
CA PRO A 340 6.96 -3.32 -6.44
C PRO A 340 7.13 -3.90 -5.04
N TYR A 341 8.33 -4.38 -4.71
CA TYR A 341 8.63 -5.10 -3.47
C TYR A 341 8.22 -4.33 -2.20
N TYR A 342 8.40 -3.00 -2.21
CA TYR A 342 8.03 -2.18 -1.05
C TYR A 342 6.52 -2.18 -0.76
N GLN A 343 5.68 -2.53 -1.72
CA GLN A 343 4.22 -2.62 -1.59
C GLN A 343 3.74 -3.99 -1.06
N TRP A 344 4.58 -5.03 -1.07
CA TRP A 344 4.21 -6.34 -0.53
C TRP A 344 3.74 -6.25 0.93
N GLY A 345 2.82 -7.13 1.34
CA GLY A 345 2.37 -7.26 2.73
C GLY A 345 1.36 -6.20 3.17
N ASN A 346 0.74 -5.50 2.20
CA ASN A 346 -0.35 -4.54 2.43
C ASN A 346 -1.74 -5.11 2.05
N HIS A 347 -1.81 -6.31 1.46
CA HIS A 347 -3.06 -6.93 0.99
C HIS A 347 -3.50 -8.13 1.85
N GLY A 348 -2.92 -8.28 3.03
CA GLY A 348 -3.19 -9.40 3.95
C GLY A 348 -2.13 -10.50 3.90
N PRO A 349 -2.39 -11.64 4.58
CA PRO A 349 -1.49 -12.79 4.60
C PRO A 349 -1.22 -13.37 3.21
N ALA A 350 0.05 -13.42 2.81
CA ALA A 350 0.46 -14.02 1.55
C ALA A 350 1.88 -14.60 1.62
N THR A 351 2.15 -15.58 0.76
CA THR A 351 3.51 -15.96 0.39
C THR A 351 4.08 -14.94 -0.59
N MET A 352 5.40 -14.75 -0.58
CA MET A 352 6.04 -13.77 -1.48
C MET A 352 7.44 -14.22 -1.87
N ARG A 353 7.88 -13.83 -3.07
CA ARG A 353 9.25 -14.06 -3.51
C ARG A 353 9.71 -13.01 -4.51
N VAL A 354 10.95 -12.53 -4.34
CA VAL A 354 11.65 -11.67 -5.31
C VAL A 354 12.38 -12.51 -6.36
N TRP A 355 13.14 -13.52 -5.91
CA TRP A 355 13.91 -14.40 -6.77
C TRP A 355 13.07 -15.58 -7.25
N LEU A 356 12.62 -15.54 -8.49
CA LEU A 356 11.72 -16.49 -9.12
C LEU A 356 12.52 -17.60 -9.83
N PRO A 357 12.18 -18.89 -9.64
CA PRO A 357 12.81 -19.97 -10.40
C PRO A 357 12.66 -19.77 -11.91
N LYS A 358 13.75 -19.94 -12.66
CA LYS A 358 13.79 -19.87 -14.12
C LYS A 358 13.36 -21.23 -14.70
N GLY A 359 12.41 -21.18 -15.64
CA GLY A 359 11.84 -22.36 -16.33
C GLY A 359 12.72 -22.93 -17.41
#